data_AF-F9DVD7-F1
#
_entry.id   AF-F9DVD7-F1
#
_cell.length_a   1.000
_cell.length_b   1.000
_cell.length_c   1.000
_cell.angle_alpha   90.00
_cell.angle_beta   90.00
_cell.angle_gamma   90.00
#
_symmetry.space_group_name_H-M   'P 1'
#
loop_
_entity.id
_entity.type
_entity.pdbx_description
1 polymer ?
#
loop_
_entity_poly.entity_id
_entity_poly.type
_entity_poly.pdbx_seq_one_letter_code
_entity_poly.pdbx_strand_id
1 'polypeptide(L)'
;MVNHIERVFNKDHGDVSEEVRTVVKTVTFSFKSSEYDGTEATETFTFEELEIDKKIDGELLERELEQIFQAWVWHKLNISCSIIMDKSDTAQ
;
A
#
# COMPACT_ATOMS: atom_id res chain seq x y z
N MET A 1 13.13 -50.57 37.33
CA MET A 1 12.32 -51.00 36.17
C MET A 1 13.15 -50.77 34.92
N VAL A 2 13.65 -51.88 34.36
CA VAL A 2 14.13 -52.12 32.97
C VAL A 2 14.57 -50.94 32.10
N ASN A 3 15.89 -50.89 31.83
CA ASN A 3 16.45 -50.43 30.56
C ASN A 3 16.19 -51.50 29.49
N HIS A 4 15.24 -51.32 28.56
CA HIS A 4 15.21 -51.99 27.25
C HIS A 4 14.06 -51.45 26.38
N ILE A 5 14.32 -50.47 25.52
CA ILE A 5 13.81 -50.31 24.14
C ILE A 5 14.42 -48.99 23.62
N GLU A 6 15.62 -49.13 23.09
CA GLU A 6 16.15 -48.23 22.07
C GLU A 6 15.28 -48.29 20.80
N ARG A 7 15.37 -47.25 19.96
CA ARG A 7 15.49 -47.37 18.50
C ARG A 7 14.46 -48.26 17.79
N VAL A 8 13.22 -47.82 17.76
CA VAL A 8 12.32 -47.99 16.60
C VAL A 8 11.41 -46.76 16.72
N PHE A 9 11.69 -45.62 16.12
CA PHE A 9 11.39 -45.31 14.73
C PHE A 9 12.21 -44.07 14.36
N ASN A 10 13.40 -44.28 13.82
CA ASN A 10 14.03 -43.27 12.99
C ASN A 10 13.84 -43.74 11.55
N LYS A 11 12.87 -43.18 10.83
CA LYS A 11 12.93 -43.17 9.37
C LYS A 11 12.00 -42.11 8.77
N ASP A 12 12.66 -41.08 8.25
CA ASP A 12 12.31 -40.30 7.08
C ASP A 12 10.94 -39.62 7.06
N HIS A 13 10.92 -38.30 7.25
CA HIS A 13 10.67 -37.38 6.14
C HIS A 13 10.74 -35.92 6.62
N GLY A 14 11.73 -35.19 6.09
CA GLY A 14 11.67 -33.76 5.83
C GLY A 14 11.43 -32.85 7.03
N ASP A 15 12.50 -32.50 7.74
CA ASP A 15 12.62 -31.12 8.24
C ASP A 15 12.84 -30.21 7.02
N VAL A 16 11.76 -29.98 6.27
CA VAL A 16 11.63 -28.74 5.53
C VAL A 16 11.04 -27.79 6.55
N SER A 17 11.94 -27.13 7.27
CA SER A 17 11.66 -25.82 7.83
C SER A 17 11.14 -24.97 6.68
N GLU A 18 9.83 -24.98 6.51
CA GLU A 18 9.10 -24.11 5.62
C GLU A 18 9.29 -22.72 6.24
N GLU A 19 10.42 -22.10 5.91
CA GLU A 19 10.49 -20.65 5.88
C GLU A 19 9.27 -20.24 5.07
N VAL A 20 8.20 -19.84 5.76
CA VAL A 20 7.12 -19.11 5.14
C VAL A 20 7.81 -17.87 4.59
N ARG A 21 8.24 -17.94 3.33
CA ARG A 21 8.69 -16.79 2.57
C ARG A 21 7.45 -15.94 2.42
N THR A 22 7.16 -15.14 3.43
CA THR A 22 6.18 -14.07 3.33
C THR A 22 6.75 -13.13 2.29
N VAL A 23 6.32 -13.30 1.03
CA VAL A 23 6.57 -12.33 -0.02
C VAL A 23 5.94 -11.04 0.47
N VAL A 24 6.78 -10.09 0.88
CA VAL A 24 6.35 -8.75 1.25
C VAL A 24 5.87 -8.10 -0.05
N LYS A 25 4.57 -7.85 -0.15
CA LYS A 25 4.00 -7.13 -1.28
C LYS A 25 4.13 -5.65 -0.99
N THR A 26 4.70 -4.91 -1.93
CA THR A 26 4.87 -3.46 -1.83
C THR A 26 4.14 -2.75 -2.97
N VAL A 27 3.69 -1.54 -2.70
CA VAL A 27 3.04 -0.64 -3.64
C VAL A 27 3.79 0.68 -3.63
N THR A 28 4.07 1.22 -4.82
CA THR A 28 4.67 2.55 -4.95
C THR A 28 3.66 3.50 -5.54
N PHE A 29 3.38 4.59 -4.84
CA PHE A 29 2.61 5.70 -5.36
C PHE A 29 3.57 6.80 -5.80
N SER A 30 3.33 7.35 -6.99
CA SER A 30 4.11 8.44 -7.52
C SER A 30 3.27 9.36 -8.38
N PHE A 31 3.49 10.66 -8.27
CA PHE A 31 2.98 11.62 -9.24
C PHE A 31 4.05 12.66 -9.57
N LYS A 32 3.93 13.22 -10.77
CA LYS A 32 4.70 14.37 -11.23
C LYS A 32 3.78 15.29 -12.01
N SER A 33 3.79 16.57 -11.67
CA SER A 33 3.05 17.57 -12.42
C SER A 33 3.68 17.77 -13.80
N SER A 34 2.84 17.83 -14.84
CA SER A 34 3.26 18.23 -16.18
C SER A 34 3.40 19.75 -16.34
N GLU A 35 2.83 20.53 -15.42
CA GLU A 35 2.70 21.99 -15.55
C GLU A 35 3.53 22.76 -14.52
N TYR A 36 3.76 22.17 -13.35
CA TYR A 36 4.44 22.83 -12.24
C TYR A 36 5.76 22.13 -11.93
N ASP A 37 6.86 22.79 -12.29
CA ASP A 37 8.20 22.27 -12.04
C ASP A 37 8.46 22.08 -10.54
N GLY A 38 9.17 21.01 -10.18
CA GLY A 38 9.41 20.62 -8.80
C GLY A 38 8.18 20.08 -8.04
N THR A 39 7.02 19.93 -8.68
CA THR A 39 5.82 19.36 -8.04
C THR A 39 5.73 17.86 -8.34
N GLU A 40 6.36 17.06 -7.49
CA GLU A 40 6.37 15.59 -7.57
C GLU A 40 6.40 14.97 -6.17
N ALA A 41 5.91 13.73 -6.05
CA ALA A 41 6.07 12.93 -4.85
C ALA A 41 6.17 11.46 -5.23
N THR A 42 6.92 10.68 -4.47
CA THR A 42 7.01 9.22 -4.60
C THR A 42 7.16 8.60 -3.23
N GLU A 43 6.30 7.64 -2.89
CA GLU A 43 6.34 6.91 -1.63
C GLU A 43 6.03 5.43 -1.88
N THR A 44 6.69 4.57 -1.12
CA THR A 44 6.52 3.12 -1.20
C THR A 44 6.00 2.61 0.12
N PHE A 45 4.99 1.74 0.04
CA PHE A 45 4.29 1.16 1.16
C PHE A 45 4.28 -0.37 1.03
N THR A 46 4.22 -1.05 2.15
CA THR A 46 3.84 -2.45 2.25
C THR A 46 2.32 -2.59 2.27
N PHE A 47 1.80 -3.77 1.93
CA PHE A 47 0.36 -4.03 2.05
C PHE A 47 -0.10 -3.89 3.51
N GLU A 48 0.76 -4.23 4.47
CA GLU A 48 0.48 -4.05 5.91
C GLU A 48 0.34 -2.58 6.30
N GLU A 49 1.19 -1.68 5.77
CA GLU A 49 1.11 -0.24 6.03
C GLU A 49 -0.14 0.40 5.40
N LEU A 50 -0.65 -0.17 4.31
CA LEU A 50 -1.89 0.24 3.68
C LEU A 50 -3.14 -0.47 4.25
N GLU A 51 -2.95 -1.34 5.25
CA GLU A 51 -4.01 -2.16 5.86
C GLU A 51 -4.80 -3.04 4.84
N ILE A 52 -4.15 -3.47 3.76
CA ILE A 52 -4.75 -4.29 2.69
C ILE A 52 -4.66 -5.78 3.04
N ASP A 53 -5.77 -6.50 2.94
CA ASP A 53 -5.77 -7.97 3.11
C ASP A 53 -4.98 -8.65 1.99
N LYS A 54 -3.99 -9.46 2.35
CA LYS A 54 -3.16 -10.21 1.40
C LYS A 54 -3.95 -11.17 0.50
N LYS A 55 -5.16 -11.55 0.90
CA LYS A 55 -6.07 -12.49 0.22
C LYS A 55 -7.17 -11.79 -0.60
N ILE A 56 -7.15 -10.47 -0.70
CA ILE A 56 -8.12 -9.73 -1.50
C ILE A 56 -8.05 -10.13 -2.97
N ASP A 57 -9.20 -10.16 -3.64
CA ASP A 57 -9.32 -10.42 -5.07
C ASP A 57 -8.74 -9.26 -5.91
N GLY A 58 -8.34 -9.54 -7.15
CA GLY A 58 -7.70 -8.56 -8.04
C GLY A 58 -8.55 -7.32 -8.34
N GLU A 59 -9.85 -7.48 -8.61
CA GLU A 59 -10.73 -6.33 -8.91
C GLU A 59 -10.96 -5.47 -7.65
N LEU A 60 -11.08 -6.11 -6.50
CA LEU A 60 -11.24 -5.41 -5.22
C LEU A 60 -9.94 -4.70 -4.82
N LEU A 61 -8.79 -5.32 -5.06
CA LEU A 61 -7.46 -4.73 -4.82
C LEU A 61 -7.27 -3.44 -5.62
N GLU A 62 -7.60 -3.46 -6.92
CA GLU A 62 -7.46 -2.30 -7.79
C GLU A 62 -8.28 -1.12 -7.28
N ARG A 63 -9.54 -1.38 -6.89
CA ARG A 63 -10.42 -0.35 -6.34
C ARG A 63 -9.93 0.22 -5.01
N GLU A 64 -9.43 -0.63 -4.10
CA GLU A 64 -8.87 -0.17 -2.83
C GLU A 64 -7.61 0.67 -3.05
N LEU A 65 -6.69 0.21 -3.90
CA LEU A 65 -5.47 0.96 -4.23
C LEU A 65 -5.79 2.30 -4.88
N GLU A 66 -6.81 2.37 -5.74
CA GLU A 66 -7.22 3.63 -6.36
C GLU A 66 -7.76 4.63 -5.33
N GLN A 67 -8.58 4.17 -4.37
CA GLN A 67 -9.08 5.03 -3.29
C GLN A 67 -7.96 5.56 -2.39
N ILE A 68 -7.04 4.67 -1.99
CA ILE A 68 -5.88 5.03 -1.18
C ILE A 68 -4.98 6.01 -1.95
N PHE A 69 -4.73 5.76 -3.24
CA PHE A 69 -3.93 6.64 -4.08
C PHE A 69 -4.54 8.04 -4.21
N GLN A 70 -5.86 8.14 -4.45
CA GLN A 70 -6.55 9.44 -4.52
C GLN A 70 -6.45 10.22 -3.20
N ALA A 71 -6.65 9.56 -2.06
CA ALA A 71 -6.48 10.18 -0.75
C ALA A 71 -5.03 10.64 -0.52
N TRP A 72 -4.05 9.80 -0.87
CA TRP A 72 -2.63 10.12 -0.78
C TRP A 72 -2.27 11.35 -1.63
N VAL A 73 -2.73 11.44 -2.88
CA VAL A 73 -2.52 12.62 -3.74
C VAL A 73 -3.14 13.87 -3.11
N TRP A 74 -4.37 13.78 -2.60
CA TRP A 74 -5.01 14.94 -1.95
C TRP A 74 -4.27 15.42 -0.70
N HIS A 75 -3.65 14.52 0.06
CA HIS A 75 -2.82 14.92 1.20
C HIS A 75 -1.49 15.59 0.81
N LYS A 76 -1.00 15.41 -0.43
CA LYS A 76 0.21 16.08 -0.93
C LYS A 76 -0.06 17.45 -1.54
N LEU A 77 -1.27 17.68 -2.05
CA LEU A 77 -1.62 18.90 -2.76
C LEU A 77 -2.29 19.92 -1.83
N ASN A 78 -1.68 21.10 -1.67
CA ASN A 78 -2.30 22.24 -1.01
C ASN A 78 -3.00 23.13 -2.04
N ILE A 79 -4.25 22.81 -2.37
CA ILE A 79 -5.03 23.54 -3.38
C ILE A 79 -5.93 24.55 -2.69
N SER A 80 -5.75 25.82 -3.02
CA SER A 80 -6.62 26.91 -2.61
C SER A 80 -7.14 27.65 -3.85
N CYS A 81 -8.44 27.93 -3.88
CA CYS A 81 -9.06 28.77 -4.90
C CYS A 81 -9.50 30.10 -4.29
N SER A 82 -9.20 31.20 -4.94
CA SER A 82 -9.72 32.53 -4.59
C SER A 82 -10.46 33.09 -5.79
N ILE A 83 -11.71 33.50 -5.57
CA ILE A 83 -12.55 34.12 -6.59
C ILE A 83 -12.69 35.59 -6.24
N ILE A 84 -12.18 36.47 -7.10
CA ILE A 84 -12.33 37.92 -6.96
C ILE A 84 -13.42 38.36 -7.94
N MET A 85 -14.50 38.94 -7.42
CA MET A 85 -15.53 39.59 -8.23
C MET A 85 -15.41 41.09 -8.06
N ASP A 86 -15.09 41.80 -9.15
CA ASP A 86 -15.21 43.24 -9.18
C ASP A 86 -16.70 43.61 -9.13
N LYS A 87 -17.06 44.50 -8.20
CA LYS A 87 -18.35 45.18 -8.24
C LYS A 87 -18.29 46.13 -9.42
N SER A 88 -18.70 45.68 -10.61
CA SER A 88 -19.09 46.63 -11.66
C SER A 88 -20.19 47.51 -11.08
N ASP A 89 -19.92 48.80 -11.10
CA ASP A 89 -20.59 49.87 -10.36
C ASP A 89 -22.12 49.74 -10.27
N THR A 90 -22.62 50.04 -9.07
CA THR A 90 -24.01 50.42 -8.83
C THR A 90 -24.53 51.30 -9.96
N ALA A 91 -25.66 50.89 -10.54
CA ALA A 91 -26.47 51.65 -11.48
C ALA A 91 -26.56 53.14 -11.08
N GLN A 92 -26.30 54.01 -12.05
CA GLN A 92 -26.68 55.43 -12.04
C GLN A 92 -28.19 55.59 -11.92
#